data_AF-A0A7K7DNY9-F1
#
_entry.id   AF-A0A7K7DNY9-F1
#
_cell.length_a   1.000
_cell.length_b   1.000
_cell.length_c   1.000
_cell.angle_alpha   90.00
_cell.angle_beta   90.00
_cell.angle_gamma   90.00
#
_symmetry.space_group_name_H-M   'P 1'
#
loop_
_entity.id
_entity.type
_entity.pdbx_description
1 polymer ?
#
loop_
_entity_poly.entity_id
_entity_poly.type
_entity_poly.pdbx_seq_one_letter_code
_entity_poly.pdbx_strand_id
1 'polypeptide(L)'
;GLVVLGSNGEYPYLASRERVEVVSCVRRALPRDRLLLAGSGCESTQATIELTVSMAEAGADVALVVTPCYYRGSMTTAALIHHYTEIGDASPIPVVLYSVPANTGLDLPMEAVITLAQHPNIIGIKDSGGDITRMGLMVHKTRQEDFQVLAGSAGFLLASYALGASGGVCALANVLGDPLCQLDHLCRTGQWQEARDLQLRLIEPNTAVSRQ
;
A
#
# COMPACT_ATOMS: atom_id res chain seq x y z
N GLY A 1 5.47 -8.47 7.14
CA GLY A 1 6.70 -8.13 6.38
C GLY A 1 7.07 -6.70 6.70
N LEU A 2 7.82 -6.04 5.81
CA LEU A 2 8.13 -4.61 5.88
C LEU A 2 7.70 -3.92 4.60
N VAL A 3 7.26 -2.67 4.74
CA VAL A 3 7.13 -1.72 3.62
C VAL A 3 8.28 -0.74 3.72
N VAL A 4 9.03 -0.60 2.65
CA VAL A 4 10.18 0.29 2.53
C VAL A 4 9.87 1.33 1.47
N LEU A 5 10.25 2.59 1.71
CA LEU A 5 10.04 3.70 0.77
C LEU A 5 8.57 3.96 0.41
N GLY A 6 7.63 3.70 1.33
CA GLY A 6 6.33 4.39 1.32
C GLY A 6 6.49 5.87 1.69
N SER A 7 5.39 6.63 1.83
CA SER A 7 5.47 8.07 2.20
C SER A 7 6.28 8.33 3.47
N ASN A 8 6.13 7.50 4.51
CA ASN A 8 6.87 7.61 5.77
C ASN A 8 8.37 7.27 5.66
N GLY A 9 8.80 6.69 4.54
CA GLY A 9 10.21 6.43 4.24
C GLY A 9 10.87 7.57 3.46
N GLU A 10 10.19 8.71 3.30
CA GLU A 10 10.72 9.93 2.70
C GLU A 10 11.32 9.73 1.30
N TYR A 11 10.75 8.79 0.53
CA TYR A 11 11.25 8.44 -0.80
C TYR A 11 11.44 9.64 -1.77
N PRO A 12 10.67 10.76 -1.71
CA PRO A 12 10.90 11.90 -2.58
C PRO A 12 12.20 12.66 -2.29
N TYR A 13 12.81 12.45 -1.11
CA TYR A 13 14.05 13.13 -0.69
C TYR A 13 15.31 12.32 -0.99
N LEU A 14 15.16 11.13 -1.58
CA LEU A 14 16.26 10.22 -1.87
C LEU A 14 16.52 10.15 -3.37
N ALA A 15 17.79 10.13 -3.76
CA ALA A 15 18.18 9.82 -5.12
C ALA A 15 17.80 8.37 -5.47
N SER A 16 17.58 8.08 -6.75
CA SER A 16 17.21 6.72 -7.21
C SER A 16 18.18 5.65 -6.70
N ARG A 17 19.49 5.94 -6.70
CA ARG A 17 20.52 5.04 -6.15
C ARG A 17 20.39 4.80 -4.65
N GLU A 18 20.00 5.82 -3.88
CA GLU A 18 19.80 5.70 -2.42
C GLU A 18 18.54 4.88 -2.14
N ARG A 19 17.48 5.08 -2.92
CA ARG A 19 16.26 4.26 -2.85
C ARG A 19 16.58 2.78 -3.05
N VAL A 20 17.36 2.43 -4.07
CA VAL A 20 17.76 1.02 -4.31
C VAL A 20 18.66 0.49 -3.19
N GLU A 21 19.62 1.28 -2.68
CA GLU A 21 20.48 0.85 -1.58
C GLU A 21 19.70 0.62 -0.27
N VAL A 22 18.68 1.44 0.02
CA VAL A 22 17.81 1.23 1.18
C VAL A 22 17.09 -0.12 1.08
N VAL A 23 16.54 -0.46 -0.09
CA VAL A 23 15.90 -1.77 -0.33
C VAL A 23 16.91 -2.91 -0.13
N SER A 24 18.10 -2.80 -0.74
CA SER A 24 19.18 -3.79 -0.61
C SER A 24 19.60 -3.99 0.84
N CYS A 25 19.75 -2.91 1.60
CA CYS A 25 20.10 -2.93 3.01
C CYS A 25 19.03 -3.64 3.85
N VAL A 26 17.76 -3.28 3.68
CA VAL A 26 16.66 -3.93 4.40
C VAL A 26 16.54 -5.40 4.03
N ARG A 27 16.71 -5.76 2.75
CA ARG A 27 16.64 -7.16 2.32
C ARG A 27 17.71 -8.02 2.99
N ARG A 28 18.93 -7.51 3.17
CA ARG A 28 20.02 -8.19 3.89
C ARG A 28 19.68 -8.45 5.37
N ALA A 29 18.94 -7.53 6.00
CA ALA A 29 18.57 -7.62 7.41
C ALA A 29 17.27 -8.40 7.67
N LEU A 30 16.37 -8.48 6.69
CA LEU A 30 15.05 -9.08 6.83
C LEU A 30 15.10 -10.60 6.55
N PRO A 31 14.55 -11.46 7.46
CA PRO A 31 14.42 -12.89 7.21
C PRO A 31 13.69 -13.20 5.89
N ARG A 32 14.14 -14.24 5.17
CA ARG A 32 13.69 -14.55 3.80
C ARG A 32 12.23 -14.97 3.70
N ASP A 33 11.63 -15.45 4.78
CA ASP A 33 10.22 -15.80 4.91
C ASP A 33 9.31 -14.58 5.15
N ARG A 34 9.90 -13.37 5.27
CA ARG A 34 9.16 -12.12 5.43
C ARG A 34 9.19 -11.31 4.15
N LEU A 35 7.98 -10.92 3.70
CA LEU A 35 7.76 -10.05 2.56
C LEU A 35 8.39 -8.66 2.75
N LEU A 36 9.03 -8.19 1.69
CA LEU A 36 9.55 -6.84 1.50
C LEU A 36 8.81 -6.15 0.36
N LEU A 37 7.93 -5.21 0.71
CA LEU A 37 7.24 -4.33 -0.23
C LEU A 37 8.08 -3.06 -0.41
N ALA A 38 8.49 -2.74 -1.64
CA ALA A 38 9.34 -1.58 -1.93
C ALA A 38 8.58 -0.51 -2.73
N GLY A 39 8.63 0.74 -2.27
CA GLY A 39 8.01 1.88 -2.93
C GLY A 39 8.79 2.33 -4.16
N SER A 40 8.38 1.87 -5.34
CA SER A 40 9.05 2.13 -6.62
C SER A 40 8.38 3.20 -7.49
N GLY A 41 7.21 3.72 -7.08
CA GLY A 41 6.48 4.72 -7.85
C GLY A 41 7.29 5.99 -8.13
N CYS A 42 7.15 6.49 -9.35
CA CYS A 42 7.68 7.75 -9.87
C CYS A 42 6.60 8.46 -10.71
N GLU A 43 6.80 9.73 -11.07
CA GLU A 43 5.80 10.47 -11.87
C GLU A 43 5.68 9.97 -13.32
N SER A 44 6.76 9.45 -13.92
CA SER A 44 6.70 8.85 -15.26
C SER A 44 6.57 7.32 -15.19
N THR A 45 5.83 6.75 -16.13
CA THR A 45 5.69 5.29 -16.27
C THR A 45 7.05 4.63 -16.48
N GLN A 46 7.86 5.15 -17.40
CA GLN A 46 9.19 4.60 -17.71
C GLN A 46 10.11 4.58 -16.49
N ALA A 47 10.19 5.69 -15.73
CA ALA A 47 11.02 5.73 -14.52
C ALA A 47 10.51 4.79 -13.41
N THR A 48 9.19 4.58 -13.35
CA THR A 48 8.59 3.62 -12.42
C THR A 48 8.95 2.18 -12.78
N ILE A 49 8.92 1.84 -14.07
CA ILE A 49 9.34 0.51 -14.57
C ILE A 49 10.82 0.27 -14.22
N GLU A 50 11.70 1.19 -14.61
CA GLU A 50 13.15 1.06 -14.36
C GLU A 50 13.48 0.90 -12.88
N LEU A 51 12.84 1.70 -12.02
CA LEU A 51 13.06 1.62 -10.59
C LEU A 51 12.47 0.34 -9.99
N THR A 52 11.32 -0.12 -10.48
CA THR A 52 10.70 -1.38 -10.06
C THR A 52 11.61 -2.57 -10.36
N VAL A 53 12.16 -2.63 -11.58
CA VAL A 53 13.14 -3.65 -11.97
C VAL A 53 14.37 -3.60 -11.06
N SER A 54 14.94 -2.41 -10.85
CA SER A 54 16.12 -2.22 -10.00
C SER A 54 15.86 -2.64 -8.54
N MET A 55 14.67 -2.36 -8.00
CA MET A 55 14.29 -2.77 -6.64
C MET A 55 14.04 -4.28 -6.53
N ALA A 56 13.51 -4.91 -7.58
CA ALA A 56 13.39 -6.36 -7.66
C ALA A 56 14.76 -7.04 -7.63
N GLU A 57 15.73 -6.53 -8.41
CA GLU A 57 17.12 -7.01 -8.40
C GLU A 57 17.79 -6.83 -7.02
N ALA A 58 17.45 -5.75 -6.31
CA ALA A 58 17.86 -5.53 -4.92
C ALA A 58 17.14 -6.45 -3.90
N GLY A 59 16.16 -7.24 -4.35
CA GLY A 59 15.48 -8.27 -3.58
C GLY A 59 14.15 -7.85 -2.96
N ALA A 60 13.48 -6.82 -3.49
CA ALA A 60 12.07 -6.57 -3.18
C ALA A 60 11.22 -7.77 -3.63
N ASP A 61 10.22 -8.14 -2.82
CA ASP A 61 9.28 -9.21 -3.15
C ASP A 61 8.05 -8.67 -3.89
N VAL A 62 7.70 -7.40 -3.66
CA VAL A 62 6.51 -6.72 -4.21
C VAL A 62 6.82 -5.23 -4.41
N ALA A 63 6.34 -4.65 -5.51
CA ALA A 63 6.41 -3.22 -5.78
C ALA A 63 5.17 -2.49 -5.26
N LEU A 64 5.35 -1.43 -4.47
CA LEU A 64 4.28 -0.54 -4.01
C LEU A 64 4.32 0.74 -4.85
N VAL A 65 3.33 0.94 -5.71
CA VAL A 65 3.38 1.99 -6.73
C VAL A 65 2.34 3.09 -6.45
N VAL A 66 2.83 4.24 -5.99
CA VAL A 66 2.01 5.44 -5.74
C VAL A 66 1.48 6.03 -7.04
N THR A 67 0.25 6.54 -7.00
CA THR A 67 -0.38 7.23 -8.13
C THR A 67 0.44 8.48 -8.53
N PRO A 68 0.86 8.62 -9.81
CA PRO A 68 1.42 9.88 -10.31
C PRO A 68 0.44 11.03 -10.08
N CYS A 69 0.93 12.19 -9.65
CA CYS A 69 0.05 13.21 -9.09
C CYS A 69 0.40 14.64 -9.45
N TYR A 70 1.58 14.90 -10.00
CA TYR A 70 2.01 16.27 -10.33
C TYR A 70 1.04 16.93 -11.34
N TYR A 71 0.66 16.20 -12.39
CA TYR A 71 -0.32 16.63 -13.39
C TYR A 71 -1.72 16.12 -13.08
N ARG A 72 -2.19 16.24 -11.84
CA ARG A 72 -3.48 15.67 -11.37
C ARG A 72 -4.68 15.87 -12.30
N GLY A 73 -4.78 17.03 -12.97
CA GLY A 73 -5.88 17.32 -13.91
C GLY A 73 -5.91 16.42 -15.15
N SER A 74 -4.76 15.81 -15.49
CA SER A 74 -4.59 14.88 -16.61
C SER A 74 -4.48 13.42 -16.15
N MET A 75 -4.48 13.15 -14.84
CA MET A 75 -4.48 11.79 -14.27
C MET A 75 -5.89 11.19 -14.32
N THR A 76 -6.41 11.07 -15.55
CA THR A 76 -7.69 10.46 -15.86
C THR A 76 -7.66 8.95 -15.54
N THR A 77 -8.84 8.33 -15.40
CA THR A 77 -8.96 6.87 -15.22
C THR A 77 -8.16 6.10 -16.28
N ALA A 78 -8.27 6.49 -17.56
CA ALA A 78 -7.55 5.84 -18.65
C ALA A 78 -6.02 6.00 -18.55
N ALA A 79 -5.55 7.20 -18.18
CA ALA A 79 -4.11 7.44 -17.98
C ALA A 79 -3.54 6.60 -16.84
N LEU A 80 -4.28 6.47 -15.73
CA LEU A 80 -3.86 5.67 -14.58
C LEU A 80 -3.91 4.17 -14.87
N ILE A 81 -4.95 3.69 -15.56
CA ILE A 81 -5.01 2.29 -16.03
C ILE A 81 -3.79 1.98 -16.91
N HIS A 82 -3.51 2.82 -17.91
CA HIS A 82 -2.37 2.63 -18.80
C HIS A 82 -1.04 2.61 -18.03
N HIS A 83 -0.83 3.58 -17.12
CA HIS A 83 0.37 3.63 -16.29
C HIS A 83 0.61 2.33 -15.50
N TYR A 84 -0.41 1.86 -14.76
CA TYR A 84 -0.28 0.66 -13.95
C TYR A 84 -0.22 -0.63 -14.77
N THR A 85 -0.89 -0.68 -15.93
CA THR A 85 -0.83 -1.84 -16.84
C THR A 85 0.58 -2.03 -17.38
N GLU A 86 1.20 -0.98 -17.91
CA GLU A 86 2.58 -1.03 -18.41
C GLU A 86 3.59 -1.45 -17.32
N ILE A 87 3.37 -1.00 -16.08
CA ILE A 87 4.19 -1.43 -14.94
C ILE A 87 3.94 -2.90 -14.59
N GLY A 88 2.67 -3.33 -14.58
CA GLY A 88 2.29 -4.71 -14.35
C GLY A 88 2.89 -5.66 -15.38
N ASP A 89 2.90 -5.27 -16.66
CA ASP A 89 3.46 -6.05 -17.77
C ASP A 89 4.99 -6.15 -17.70
N ALA A 90 5.67 -5.08 -17.32
CA ALA A 90 7.13 -5.03 -17.29
C ALA A 90 7.76 -5.50 -15.96
N SER A 91 6.99 -5.51 -14.86
CA SER A 91 7.54 -5.78 -13.52
C SER A 91 7.86 -7.28 -13.32
N PRO A 92 9.09 -7.63 -12.89
CA PRO A 92 9.45 -9.02 -12.57
C PRO A 92 8.87 -9.51 -11.23
N ILE A 93 8.23 -8.63 -10.46
CA ILE A 93 7.61 -8.91 -9.16
C ILE A 93 6.18 -8.37 -9.12
N PRO A 94 5.29 -8.91 -8.25
CA PRO A 94 3.93 -8.41 -8.10
C PRO A 94 3.85 -6.92 -7.75
N VAL A 95 2.79 -6.27 -8.22
CA VAL A 95 2.53 -4.85 -8.02
C VAL A 95 1.34 -4.66 -7.08
N VAL A 96 1.48 -3.75 -6.12
CA VAL A 96 0.41 -3.26 -5.26
C VAL A 96 0.18 -1.78 -5.58
N LEU A 97 -1.05 -1.45 -5.94
CA LEU A 97 -1.50 -0.07 -6.18
C LEU A 97 -1.42 0.72 -4.87
N TYR A 98 -1.09 2.00 -4.92
CA TYR A 98 -1.03 2.83 -3.72
C TYR A 98 -1.76 4.17 -3.88
N SER A 99 -2.95 4.25 -3.27
CA SER A 99 -3.76 5.47 -3.18
C SER A 99 -3.52 6.17 -1.85
N VAL A 100 -3.03 7.41 -1.90
CA VAL A 100 -2.75 8.25 -0.71
C VAL A 100 -3.12 9.71 -0.98
N PRO A 101 -4.42 10.05 -0.94
CA PRO A 101 -4.90 11.39 -1.30
C PRO A 101 -4.34 12.49 -0.39
N ALA A 102 -4.00 12.19 0.87
CA ALA A 102 -3.36 13.15 1.78
C ALA A 102 -2.03 13.70 1.25
N ASN A 103 -1.29 12.90 0.46
CA ASN A 103 -0.01 13.32 -0.14
C ASN A 103 -0.16 13.72 -1.62
N THR A 104 -1.06 13.07 -2.35
CA THR A 104 -1.17 13.21 -3.81
C THR A 104 -2.26 14.19 -4.25
N GLY A 105 -3.25 14.47 -3.37
CA GLY A 105 -4.43 15.25 -3.71
C GLY A 105 -5.40 14.55 -4.67
N LEU A 106 -5.25 13.24 -4.93
CA LEU A 106 -6.21 12.44 -5.68
C LEU A 106 -6.38 11.02 -5.13
N ASP A 107 -7.60 10.51 -5.25
CA ASP A 107 -7.88 9.09 -5.09
C ASP A 107 -7.72 8.37 -6.43
N LEU A 108 -7.17 7.16 -6.42
CA LEU A 108 -7.20 6.29 -7.59
C LEU A 108 -8.67 5.95 -7.93
N PRO A 109 -9.22 6.26 -9.13
CA PRO A 109 -10.63 6.02 -9.41
C PRO A 109 -11.05 4.57 -9.21
N MET A 110 -12.26 4.34 -8.67
CA MET A 110 -12.78 2.98 -8.42
C MET A 110 -12.79 2.12 -9.69
N GLU A 111 -13.17 2.70 -10.84
CA GLU A 111 -13.13 2.04 -12.13
C GLU A 111 -11.72 1.58 -12.53
N ALA A 112 -10.69 2.40 -12.24
CA ALA A 112 -9.30 2.01 -12.47
C ALA A 112 -8.91 0.83 -11.58
N VAL A 113 -9.26 0.86 -10.28
CA VAL A 113 -8.97 -0.25 -9.36
C VAL A 113 -9.61 -1.55 -9.84
N ILE A 114 -10.88 -1.53 -10.22
CA ILE A 114 -11.62 -2.73 -10.69
C ILE A 114 -11.02 -3.28 -11.98
N THR A 115 -10.59 -2.41 -12.89
CA THR A 115 -9.95 -2.81 -14.15
C THR A 115 -8.57 -3.43 -13.88
N LEU A 116 -7.75 -2.75 -13.07
CA LEU A 116 -6.39 -3.18 -12.76
C LEU A 116 -6.35 -4.45 -11.90
N ALA A 117 -7.39 -4.73 -11.11
CA ALA A 117 -7.49 -5.97 -10.33
C ALA A 117 -7.54 -7.23 -11.20
N GLN A 118 -7.91 -7.12 -12.48
CA GLN A 118 -7.92 -8.25 -13.43
C GLN A 118 -6.52 -8.57 -13.98
N HIS A 119 -5.53 -7.71 -13.75
CA HIS A 119 -4.18 -7.91 -14.26
C HIS A 119 -3.44 -8.96 -13.42
N PRO A 120 -2.83 -10.00 -14.03
CA PRO A 120 -2.28 -11.15 -13.29
C PRO A 120 -1.11 -10.79 -12.35
N ASN A 121 -0.41 -9.68 -12.64
CA ASN A 121 0.70 -9.18 -11.82
C ASN A 121 0.32 -8.04 -10.86
N ILE A 122 -0.94 -7.60 -10.82
CA ILE A 122 -1.41 -6.56 -9.88
C ILE A 122 -2.26 -7.24 -8.81
N ILE A 123 -1.68 -7.42 -7.63
CA ILE A 123 -2.21 -8.32 -6.60
C ILE A 123 -2.96 -7.62 -5.47
N GLY A 124 -3.07 -6.29 -5.53
CA GLY A 124 -3.78 -5.55 -4.49
C GLY A 124 -3.63 -4.04 -4.53
N ILE A 125 -4.20 -3.41 -3.50
CA ILE A 125 -4.12 -1.98 -3.26
C ILE A 125 -3.89 -1.69 -1.77
N LYS A 126 -3.02 -0.73 -1.49
CA LYS A 126 -2.98 -0.01 -0.21
C LYS A 126 -3.77 1.29 -0.36
N ASP A 127 -4.84 1.44 0.41
CA ASP A 127 -5.66 2.66 0.41
C ASP A 127 -5.50 3.41 1.75
N SER A 128 -4.96 4.63 1.65
CA SER A 128 -4.74 5.53 2.79
C SER A 128 -5.82 6.62 2.92
N GLY A 129 -6.91 6.57 2.15
CA GLY A 129 -7.96 7.61 2.15
C GLY A 129 -8.87 7.55 3.37
N GLY A 130 -9.05 6.37 3.97
CA GLY A 130 -9.84 6.19 5.20
C GLY A 130 -11.36 6.15 4.99
N ASP A 131 -11.84 6.20 3.74
CA ASP A 131 -13.25 5.97 3.41
C ASP A 131 -13.55 4.46 3.41
N ILE A 132 -14.17 4.00 4.50
CA ILE A 132 -14.56 2.60 4.67
C ILE A 132 -15.62 2.15 3.65
N THR A 133 -16.51 3.05 3.19
CA THR A 133 -17.54 2.70 2.19
C THR A 133 -16.88 2.38 0.87
N ARG A 134 -15.94 3.24 0.45
CA ARG A 134 -15.11 3.02 -0.73
C ARG A 134 -14.30 1.73 -0.62
N MET A 135 -13.70 1.45 0.55
CA MET A 135 -12.94 0.23 0.78
C MET A 135 -13.79 -1.04 0.66
N GLY A 136 -14.97 -1.07 1.29
CA GLY A 136 -15.91 -2.18 1.16
C GLY A 136 -16.39 -2.37 -0.27
N LEU A 137 -16.59 -1.28 -1.02
CA LEU A 137 -16.92 -1.36 -2.44
C LEU A 137 -15.77 -1.95 -3.28
N MET A 138 -14.51 -1.59 -3.00
CA MET A 138 -13.35 -2.20 -3.66
C MET A 138 -13.34 -3.71 -3.42
N VAL A 139 -13.39 -4.14 -2.16
CA VAL A 139 -13.44 -5.58 -1.78
C VAL A 139 -14.59 -6.30 -2.50
N HIS A 140 -15.79 -5.71 -2.49
CA HIS A 140 -16.95 -6.32 -3.14
C HIS A 140 -16.78 -6.49 -4.65
N LYS A 141 -16.20 -5.48 -5.32
CA LYS A 141 -16.08 -5.44 -6.78
C LYS A 141 -14.90 -6.26 -7.30
N THR A 142 -13.86 -6.49 -6.49
CA THR A 142 -12.69 -7.30 -6.86
C THR A 142 -12.72 -8.71 -6.28
N ARG A 143 -13.84 -9.15 -5.67
CA ARG A 143 -13.95 -10.43 -4.96
C ARG A 143 -13.72 -11.71 -5.80
N GLN A 144 -13.76 -11.58 -7.13
CA GLN A 144 -13.53 -12.69 -8.06
C GLN A 144 -12.09 -12.72 -8.59
N GLU A 145 -11.29 -11.71 -8.23
CA GLU A 145 -9.89 -11.57 -8.62
C GLU A 145 -8.98 -11.92 -7.44
N ASP A 146 -7.73 -12.32 -7.73
CA ASP A 146 -6.69 -12.51 -6.72
C ASP A 146 -6.12 -11.16 -6.25
N PHE A 147 -6.98 -10.34 -5.64
CA PHE A 147 -6.71 -8.94 -5.33
C PHE A 147 -6.99 -8.58 -3.86
N GLN A 148 -5.95 -8.16 -3.14
CA GLN A 148 -6.02 -7.85 -1.72
C GLN A 148 -6.13 -6.34 -1.45
N VAL A 149 -7.03 -5.95 -0.54
CA VAL A 149 -7.16 -4.56 -0.09
C VAL A 149 -6.49 -4.40 1.27
N LEU A 150 -5.56 -3.45 1.40
CA LEU A 150 -4.82 -3.12 2.61
C LEU A 150 -5.17 -1.72 3.11
N ALA A 151 -5.44 -1.61 4.41
CA ALA A 151 -5.62 -0.33 5.08
C ALA A 151 -4.29 0.44 5.14
N GLY A 152 -4.33 1.74 4.85
CA GLY A 152 -3.15 2.60 4.86
C GLY A 152 -2.83 3.27 6.20
N SER A 153 -3.62 3.01 7.25
CA SER A 153 -3.44 3.59 8.60
C SER A 153 -4.05 2.69 9.67
N ALA A 154 -3.55 2.80 10.91
CA ALA A 154 -4.10 2.06 12.05
C ALA A 154 -5.44 2.63 12.53
N GLY A 155 -5.74 3.90 12.23
CA GLY A 155 -6.95 4.59 12.74
C GLY A 155 -8.27 4.00 12.26
N PHE A 156 -8.27 3.23 11.17
CA PHE A 156 -9.46 2.61 10.59
C PHE A 156 -9.30 1.11 10.35
N LEU A 157 -8.28 0.47 10.95
CA LEU A 157 -7.89 -0.91 10.65
C LEU A 157 -8.98 -1.95 11.01
N LEU A 158 -9.61 -1.82 12.18
CA LEU A 158 -10.74 -2.67 12.59
C LEU A 158 -11.88 -2.62 11.56
N ALA A 159 -12.30 -1.42 11.16
CA ALA A 159 -13.39 -1.23 10.22
C ALA A 159 -13.03 -1.77 8.83
N SER A 160 -11.77 -1.65 8.42
CA SER A 160 -11.26 -2.27 7.20
C SER A 160 -11.38 -3.79 7.22
N TYR A 161 -10.98 -4.46 8.30
CA TYR A 161 -11.15 -5.92 8.43
C TYR A 161 -12.61 -6.33 8.39
N ALA A 162 -13.51 -5.59 9.05
CA ALA A 162 -14.94 -5.86 9.05
C ALA A 162 -15.55 -5.82 7.63
N LEU A 163 -14.93 -5.09 6.70
CA LEU A 163 -15.33 -5.00 5.29
C LEU A 163 -14.53 -5.92 4.35
N GLY A 164 -13.65 -6.76 4.90
CA GLY A 164 -12.89 -7.76 4.14
C GLY A 164 -11.51 -7.31 3.65
N ALA A 165 -10.96 -6.20 4.17
CA ALA A 165 -9.55 -5.88 3.95
C ALA A 165 -8.66 -7.00 4.52
N SER A 166 -7.54 -7.27 3.83
CA SER A 166 -6.64 -8.38 4.14
C SER A 166 -5.55 -8.03 5.16
N GLY A 167 -5.39 -6.75 5.51
CA GLY A 167 -4.32 -6.28 6.37
C GLY A 167 -4.20 -4.75 6.44
N GLY A 168 -3.09 -4.28 7.01
CA GLY A 168 -2.76 -2.86 7.06
C GLY A 168 -1.27 -2.56 6.95
N VAL A 169 -0.95 -1.43 6.34
CA VAL A 169 0.38 -0.80 6.31
C VAL A 169 0.30 0.46 7.16
N CYS A 170 0.71 0.36 8.43
CA CYS A 170 0.45 1.39 9.44
C CYS A 170 1.74 2.05 9.91
N ALA A 171 1.85 3.38 9.81
CA ALA A 171 2.99 4.13 10.34
C ALA A 171 3.19 3.89 11.86
N LEU A 172 2.08 3.78 12.60
CA LEU A 172 2.08 3.50 14.04
C LEU A 172 2.75 2.16 14.40
N ALA A 173 2.85 1.20 13.47
CA ALA A 173 3.51 -0.08 13.71
C ALA A 173 5.01 0.03 14.01
N ASN A 174 5.65 1.15 13.64
CA ASN A 174 7.05 1.40 14.00
C ASN A 174 7.26 1.56 15.51
N VAL A 175 6.24 2.01 16.25
CA VAL A 175 6.32 2.25 17.70
C VAL A 175 5.38 1.37 18.52
N LEU A 176 4.27 0.92 17.94
CA LEU A 176 3.27 0.05 18.55
C LEU A 176 2.99 -1.17 17.66
N GLY A 177 4.05 -1.89 17.27
CA GLY A 177 3.96 -3.11 16.47
C GLY A 177 3.13 -4.21 17.13
N ASP A 178 3.46 -4.58 18.37
CA ASP A 178 2.77 -5.67 19.08
C ASP A 178 1.26 -5.40 19.27
N PRO A 179 0.81 -4.20 19.71
CA PRO A 179 -0.61 -3.88 19.76
C PRO A 179 -1.33 -3.98 18.40
N LEU A 180 -0.67 -3.61 17.30
CA LEU A 180 -1.29 -3.70 15.97
C LEU A 180 -1.36 -5.14 15.46
N CYS A 181 -0.35 -5.96 15.73
CA CYS A 181 -0.41 -7.40 15.48
C CYS A 181 -1.49 -8.07 16.32
N GLN A 182 -1.68 -7.63 17.57
CA GLN A 182 -2.78 -8.10 18.40
C GLN A 182 -4.14 -7.70 17.81
N LEU A 183 -4.28 -6.48 17.28
CA LEU A 183 -5.51 -6.05 16.61
C LEU A 183 -5.81 -6.89 15.36
N ASP A 184 -4.81 -7.17 14.51
CA ASP A 184 -4.96 -8.10 13.37
C ASP A 184 -5.45 -9.48 13.84
N HIS A 185 -4.82 -10.04 14.88
CA HIS A 185 -5.20 -11.34 15.43
C HIS A 185 -6.65 -11.36 15.95
N LEU A 186 -7.05 -10.36 16.73
CA LEU A 186 -8.41 -10.24 17.27
C LEU A 186 -9.45 -10.12 16.14
N CYS A 187 -9.15 -9.34 15.09
CA CYS A 187 -10.03 -9.21 13.92
C CYS A 187 -10.16 -10.56 13.17
N ARG A 188 -9.05 -11.26 12.92
CA ARG A 188 -9.05 -12.54 12.20
C ARG A 188 -9.75 -13.67 12.96
N THR A 189 -9.74 -13.60 14.29
CA THR A 189 -10.37 -14.60 15.16
C THR A 189 -11.79 -14.24 15.59
N GLY A 190 -12.33 -13.11 15.11
CA GLY A 190 -13.70 -12.67 15.39
C GLY A 190 -13.92 -12.14 16.81
N GLN A 191 -12.87 -11.76 17.54
CA GLN A 191 -12.93 -11.17 18.88
C GLN A 191 -13.24 -9.67 18.79
N TRP A 192 -14.42 -9.34 18.27
CA TRP A 192 -14.78 -7.96 17.86
C TRP A 192 -14.88 -6.96 19.01
N GLN A 193 -15.26 -7.41 20.20
CA GLN A 193 -15.37 -6.54 21.38
C GLN A 193 -13.98 -6.07 21.83
N GLU A 194 -13.06 -7.01 22.03
CA GLU A 194 -11.67 -6.76 22.40
C GLU A 194 -10.93 -5.99 21.31
N ALA A 195 -11.18 -6.34 20.04
CA ALA A 195 -10.63 -5.63 18.89
C ALA A 195 -11.07 -4.16 18.89
N ARG A 196 -12.35 -3.89 19.19
CA ARG A 196 -12.88 -2.52 19.29
C ARG A 196 -12.21 -1.76 20.42
N ASP A 197 -12.11 -2.36 21.61
CA ASP A 197 -11.52 -1.69 22.77
C ASP A 197 -10.04 -1.35 22.54
N LEU A 198 -9.30 -2.23 21.86
CA LEU A 198 -7.94 -1.97 21.42
C LEU A 198 -7.86 -0.91 20.32
N GLN A 199 -8.71 -0.99 19.29
CA GLN A 199 -8.77 0.00 18.21
C GLN A 199 -8.98 1.40 18.76
N LEU A 200 -9.91 1.60 19.71
CA LEU A 200 -10.19 2.91 20.32
C LEU A 200 -8.94 3.51 20.97
N ARG A 201 -8.14 2.71 21.67
CA ARG A 201 -6.89 3.14 22.31
C ARG A 201 -5.77 3.49 21.32
N LEU A 202 -5.85 2.98 20.09
CA LEU A 202 -4.86 3.23 19.04
C LEU A 202 -5.16 4.47 18.19
N ILE A 203 -6.36 5.05 18.28
CA ILE A 203 -6.77 6.21 17.44
C ILE A 203 -5.93 7.46 17.72
N GLU A 204 -5.80 7.86 18.99
CA GLU A 204 -5.03 9.06 19.35
C GLU A 204 -3.54 8.91 19.03
N PRO A 205 -2.85 7.81 19.42
CA PRO A 205 -1.47 7.57 19.00
C PRO A 205 -1.30 7.55 17.48
N ASN A 206 -2.23 6.92 16.73
CA ASN A 206 -2.18 6.91 15.28
C ASN A 206 -2.26 8.33 14.72
N THR A 207 -3.18 9.15 15.24
CA THR A 207 -3.37 10.53 14.78
C THR A 207 -2.10 11.35 14.98
N ALA A 208 -1.44 11.19 16.13
CA ALA A 208 -0.21 11.91 16.46
C ALA A 208 0.97 11.63 15.50
N VAL A 209 1.00 10.45 14.87
CA VAL A 209 2.05 10.05 13.92
C VAL A 209 1.62 10.11 12.45
N SER A 210 0.36 10.43 12.14
CA SER A 210 -0.16 10.43 10.77
C SER A 210 -0.69 11.78 10.27
N ARG A 211 -0.92 12.75 11.17
CA ARG A 211 -1.21 14.14 10.80
C ARG A 211 -0.03 15.01 11.23
N GLN A 212 0.77 15.44 10.26
CA GLN A 212 1.52 16.70 10.35
C GLN A 212 0.80 17.74 9.50
#